data_AF-A0A1B9I3X9-F1
#
_entry.id   AF-A0A1B9I3X9-F1
#
_cell.length_a   1.000
_cell.length_b   1.000
_cell.length_c   1.000
_cell.angle_alpha   90.00
_cell.angle_beta   90.00
_cell.angle_gamma   90.00
#
_symmetry.space_group_name_H-M   'P 1'
#
loop_
_entity.id
_entity.type
_entity.pdbx_description
1 polymer ?
#
loop_
_entity_poly.entity_id
_entity_poly.type
_entity_poly.pdbx_seq_one_letter_code
_entity_poly.pdbx_strand_id
1 'polypeptide(L)'
;MGPRPPGLTVEDHIQTYKENLEAAKIFDPVVINVQSGVDYWSREDSIEFYRRSLKIDAEVGLEGKVCHETHRNRSLFHPYIAAEILRAVPEIRITADISHWTCVCERLLDISPEDGDVLNQVIPHVQHIHARIGTTQSSQCPDPTDPGYTKERVFFENTWKEVIRSVAAKGERDWVTIVPEYGAYPYMPLHHATNFSDLANQEFRRLKPIFDQFTDEIQT
;
A
#
# COMPACT_ATOMS: atom_id res chain seq x y z
N MET A 1 -10.39 -19.27 -0.54
CA MET A 1 -8.98 -19.60 -0.24
C MET A 1 -8.95 -20.52 0.98
N GLY A 2 -8.15 -21.59 0.93
CA GLY A 2 -7.93 -22.46 2.08
C GLY A 2 -6.93 -21.85 3.09
N PRO A 3 -6.67 -22.51 4.23
CA PRO A 3 -5.64 -22.06 5.17
C PRO A 3 -4.27 -22.01 4.50
N ARG A 4 -3.42 -21.06 4.92
CA ARG A 4 -2.02 -20.99 4.50
C ARG A 4 -1.33 -22.33 4.84
N PRO A 5 -0.66 -23.00 3.89
CA PRO A 5 0.10 -24.21 4.19
C PRO A 5 1.14 -23.95 5.29
N PRO A 6 1.35 -24.88 6.24
CA PRO A 6 2.37 -24.73 7.27
C PRO A 6 3.77 -24.79 6.65
N GLY A 7 4.72 -24.06 7.25
CA GLY A 7 6.13 -24.15 6.88
C GLY A 7 6.52 -23.49 5.56
N LEU A 8 5.69 -22.57 5.03
CA LEU A 8 6.01 -21.85 3.79
C LEU A 8 7.33 -21.09 3.95
N THR A 9 8.34 -21.48 3.17
CA THR A 9 9.68 -20.91 3.17
C THR A 9 9.78 -19.72 2.22
N VAL A 10 10.90 -18.98 2.29
CA VAL A 10 11.23 -17.95 1.30
C VAL A 10 11.27 -18.54 -0.11
N GLU A 11 11.79 -19.76 -0.27
CA GLU A 11 11.89 -20.43 -1.57
C GLU A 11 10.51 -20.72 -2.17
N ASP A 12 9.61 -21.30 -1.38
CA ASP A 12 8.24 -21.59 -1.83
C ASP A 12 7.50 -20.32 -2.26
N HIS A 13 7.70 -19.23 -1.52
CA HIS A 13 7.06 -17.96 -1.82
C HIS A 13 7.64 -17.31 -3.08
N ILE A 14 8.95 -17.40 -3.28
CA ILE A 14 9.64 -16.92 -4.48
C ILE A 14 9.16 -17.66 -5.73
N GLN A 15 8.99 -18.98 -5.65
CA GLN A 15 8.47 -19.78 -6.76
C GLN A 15 7.05 -19.33 -7.13
N THR A 16 6.17 -19.23 -6.12
CA THR A 16 4.78 -18.76 -6.31
C THR A 16 4.73 -17.34 -6.85
N TYR A 17 5.62 -16.46 -6.37
CA TYR A 17 5.75 -15.08 -6.84
C TYR A 17 6.08 -15.03 -8.34
N LYS A 18 7.08 -15.80 -8.77
CA LYS A 18 7.49 -15.87 -10.18
C LYS A 18 6.36 -16.37 -11.08
N GLU A 19 5.69 -17.46 -10.70
CA GLU A 19 4.57 -18.02 -11.46
C GLU A 19 3.42 -17.02 -11.63
N ASN A 20 3.07 -16.30 -10.55
CA ASN A 20 2.03 -15.27 -10.60
C ASN A 20 2.42 -14.10 -11.50
N LEU A 21 3.67 -13.66 -11.46
CA LEU A 21 4.15 -12.59 -12.34
C LEU A 21 4.16 -13.02 -13.81
N GLU A 22 4.62 -14.23 -14.12
CA GLU A 22 4.59 -14.77 -15.48
C GLU A 22 3.16 -14.84 -16.03
N ALA A 23 2.20 -15.26 -15.20
CA ALA A 23 0.78 -15.27 -15.56
C ALA A 23 0.23 -13.84 -15.76
N ALA A 24 0.63 -12.89 -14.92
CA ALA A 24 0.15 -11.51 -14.98
C ALA A 24 0.61 -10.75 -16.24
N LYS A 25 1.71 -11.19 -16.89
CA LYS A 25 2.24 -10.54 -18.10
C LYS A 25 1.22 -10.42 -19.24
N ILE A 26 0.29 -11.37 -19.35
CA ILE A 26 -0.73 -11.37 -20.40
C ILE A 26 -1.63 -10.12 -20.37
N PHE A 27 -1.73 -9.46 -19.22
CA PHE A 27 -2.56 -8.26 -19.04
C PHE A 27 -1.85 -6.95 -19.39
N ASP A 28 -0.56 -6.99 -19.79
CA ASP A 28 0.29 -5.81 -20.01
C ASP A 28 0.14 -4.72 -18.92
N PRO A 29 0.43 -5.06 -17.64
CA PRO A 29 0.11 -4.18 -16.53
C PRO A 29 1.00 -2.94 -16.53
N VAL A 30 0.41 -1.80 -16.14
CA VAL A 30 1.14 -0.55 -15.85
C VAL A 30 1.74 -0.58 -14.44
N VAL A 31 1.05 -1.25 -13.50
CA VAL A 31 1.47 -1.49 -12.11
C VAL A 31 0.96 -2.87 -11.71
N ILE A 32 1.75 -3.59 -10.91
CA ILE A 32 1.35 -4.84 -10.29
C ILE A 32 1.43 -4.66 -8.78
N ASN A 33 0.29 -4.76 -8.10
CA ASN A 33 0.26 -4.82 -6.64
C ASN A 33 0.49 -6.27 -6.18
N VAL A 34 1.36 -6.47 -5.19
CA VAL A 34 1.64 -7.79 -4.62
C VAL A 34 1.58 -7.75 -3.10
N GLN A 35 0.73 -8.59 -2.52
CA GLN A 35 0.79 -8.92 -1.10
C GLN A 35 1.88 -9.96 -0.84
N SER A 36 3.10 -9.49 -0.64
CA SER A 36 4.30 -10.31 -0.59
C SER A 36 4.90 -10.49 0.80
N GLY A 37 5.68 -11.55 0.96
CA GLY A 37 6.29 -11.90 2.22
C GLY A 37 5.27 -12.37 3.24
N VAL A 38 5.76 -12.59 4.45
CA VAL A 38 4.98 -13.17 5.55
C VAL A 38 5.40 -12.52 6.87
N ASP A 39 4.42 -12.27 7.73
CA ASP A 39 4.55 -11.56 9.01
C ASP A 39 5.34 -12.32 10.09
N TYR A 40 5.42 -13.65 10.02
CA TYR A 40 6.19 -14.46 10.98
C TYR A 40 7.64 -14.72 10.54
N TRP A 41 8.04 -14.32 9.34
CA TRP A 41 9.41 -14.47 8.88
C TRP A 41 10.37 -13.61 9.69
N SER A 42 11.63 -14.04 9.78
CA SER A 42 12.67 -13.15 10.27
C SER A 42 12.80 -11.94 9.33
N ARG A 43 13.40 -10.87 9.85
CA ARG A 43 13.67 -9.69 9.04
C ARG A 43 14.66 -10.02 7.92
N GLU A 44 15.63 -10.87 8.21
CA GLU A 44 16.64 -11.35 7.27
C GLU A 44 16.00 -12.16 6.13
N ASP A 45 15.07 -13.06 6.44
CA ASP A 45 14.30 -13.81 5.42
C ASP A 45 13.47 -12.87 4.55
N SER A 46 12.82 -11.87 5.15
CA SER A 46 12.05 -10.86 4.40
C SER A 46 12.95 -10.05 3.46
N ILE A 47 14.13 -9.64 3.93
CA ILE A 47 15.13 -8.94 3.11
C ILE A 47 15.65 -9.84 1.98
N GLU A 48 15.92 -11.11 2.26
CA GLU A 48 16.32 -12.09 1.24
C GLU A 48 15.23 -12.20 0.16
N PHE A 49 13.97 -12.35 0.57
CA PHE A 49 12.83 -12.40 -0.33
C PHE A 49 12.79 -11.18 -1.26
N TYR A 50 12.87 -9.96 -0.71
CA TYR A 50 12.79 -8.73 -1.52
C TYR A 50 13.99 -8.53 -2.46
N ARG A 51 15.19 -8.95 -2.05
CA ARG A 51 16.35 -8.93 -2.96
C ARG A 51 16.20 -9.92 -4.12
N ARG A 52 15.54 -11.05 -3.89
CA ARG A 52 15.25 -12.04 -4.92
C ARG A 52 14.07 -11.62 -5.79
N SER A 53 13.05 -10.96 -5.25
CA SER A 53 11.90 -10.47 -6.02
C SER A 53 12.35 -9.48 -7.09
N LEU A 54 13.26 -8.55 -6.78
CA LEU A 54 13.83 -7.62 -7.76
C LEU A 54 14.51 -8.33 -8.94
N LYS A 55 15.26 -9.40 -8.67
CA LYS A 55 15.89 -10.21 -9.74
C LYS A 55 14.84 -10.87 -10.62
N ILE A 56 13.78 -11.40 -10.01
CA ILE A 56 12.69 -12.04 -10.74
C ILE A 56 11.93 -11.02 -11.58
N ASP A 57 11.65 -9.83 -11.05
CA ASP A 57 11.00 -8.74 -11.79
C ASP A 57 11.77 -8.43 -13.08
N ALA A 58 13.10 -8.33 -12.99
CA ALA A 58 13.96 -8.15 -14.16
C ALA A 58 13.93 -9.37 -15.11
N GLU A 59 14.08 -10.60 -14.59
CA GLU A 59 14.03 -11.83 -15.39
C GLU A 59 12.73 -11.97 -16.20
N VAL A 60 11.59 -11.62 -15.60
CA VAL A 60 10.29 -11.73 -16.26
C VAL A 60 9.94 -10.50 -17.10
N GLY A 61 10.75 -9.43 -17.07
CA GLY A 61 10.54 -8.19 -17.83
C GLY A 61 9.48 -7.26 -17.23
N LEU A 62 9.31 -7.30 -15.90
CA LEU A 62 8.38 -6.47 -15.12
C LEU A 62 9.11 -5.56 -14.12
N GLU A 63 10.43 -5.42 -14.23
CA GLU A 63 11.21 -4.46 -13.45
C GLU A 63 10.59 -3.06 -13.54
N GLY A 64 10.48 -2.38 -12.40
CA GLY A 64 9.83 -1.07 -12.35
C GLY A 64 8.31 -1.10 -12.14
N LYS A 65 7.63 -2.22 -12.44
CA LYS A 65 6.16 -2.28 -12.43
C LYS A 65 5.59 -2.86 -11.14
N VAL A 66 6.35 -3.67 -10.40
CA VAL A 66 5.86 -4.33 -9.18
C VAL A 66 5.93 -3.39 -7.96
N CYS A 67 4.84 -3.36 -7.18
CA CYS A 67 4.71 -2.62 -5.94
C CYS A 67 4.25 -3.60 -4.83
N HIS A 68 5.01 -3.65 -3.74
CA HIS A 68 4.73 -4.53 -2.60
C HIS A 68 3.80 -3.83 -1.59
N GLU A 69 2.68 -4.46 -1.27
CA GLU A 69 1.62 -3.84 -0.46
C GLU A 69 1.95 -3.81 1.03
N THR A 70 1.70 -2.67 1.66
CA THR A 70 1.68 -2.55 3.13
C THR A 70 0.41 -3.22 3.69
N HIS A 71 0.44 -4.54 3.85
CA HIS A 71 -0.74 -5.32 4.25
C HIS A 71 -0.48 -6.14 5.52
N ARG A 72 -1.53 -6.38 6.32
CA ARG A 72 -1.44 -7.29 7.49
C ARG A 72 -1.09 -8.72 7.03
N ASN A 73 -0.45 -9.52 7.87
CA ASN A 73 0.00 -10.88 7.52
C ASN A 73 1.14 -10.97 6.47
N ARG A 74 1.76 -9.84 6.10
CA ARG A 74 2.85 -9.70 5.11
C ARG A 74 4.08 -9.06 5.74
N SER A 75 5.23 -9.12 5.09
CA SER A 75 6.48 -8.60 5.68
C SER A 75 6.47 -7.08 5.92
N LEU A 76 5.65 -6.31 5.19
CA LEU A 76 5.51 -4.84 5.34
C LEU A 76 4.33 -4.44 6.25
N PHE A 77 3.88 -5.31 7.15
CA PHE A 77 2.68 -5.09 7.97
C PHE A 77 2.77 -3.97 9.03
N HIS A 78 3.97 -3.54 9.41
CA HIS A 78 4.20 -2.52 10.44
C HIS A 78 5.14 -1.43 9.91
N PRO A 79 4.85 -0.13 10.13
CA PRO A 79 5.58 0.97 9.48
C PRO A 79 7.09 0.94 9.77
N TYR A 80 7.47 0.70 11.03
CA TYR A 80 8.87 0.70 11.44
C TYR A 80 9.65 -0.52 10.91
N ILE A 81 8.99 -1.67 10.74
CA ILE A 81 9.59 -2.87 10.11
C ILE A 81 9.73 -2.63 8.62
N ALA A 82 8.72 -2.06 7.97
CA ALA A 82 8.77 -1.71 6.56
C ALA A 82 9.92 -0.72 6.28
N ALA A 83 10.09 0.32 7.12
CA ALA A 83 11.20 1.27 6.99
C ALA A 83 12.57 0.59 7.13
N GLU A 84 12.73 -0.37 8.05
CA GLU A 84 13.97 -1.16 8.16
C GLU A 84 14.26 -1.98 6.89
N ILE A 85 13.25 -2.64 6.34
CA ILE A 85 13.37 -3.43 5.11
C ILE A 85 13.70 -2.53 3.93
N LEU A 86 13.03 -1.38 3.79
CA LEU A 86 13.26 -0.41 2.71
C LEU A 86 14.66 0.19 2.79
N ARG A 87 15.22 0.41 3.99
CA ARG A 87 16.63 0.81 4.11
C ARG A 87 17.60 -0.29 3.64
N ALA A 88 17.24 -1.57 3.80
CA ALA A 88 18.08 -2.70 3.40
C ALA A 88 17.95 -3.10 1.93
N VAL A 89 16.82 -2.74 1.30
CA VAL A 89 16.47 -3.01 -0.10
C VAL A 89 15.78 -1.77 -0.71
N PRO A 90 16.47 -0.65 -0.88
CA PRO A 90 15.86 0.64 -1.26
C PRO A 90 15.22 0.65 -2.65
N GLU A 91 15.53 -0.33 -3.50
CA GLU A 91 15.05 -0.44 -4.87
C GLU A 91 13.61 -0.97 -4.98
N ILE A 92 13.05 -1.58 -3.92
CA ILE A 92 11.66 -2.01 -3.95
C ILE A 92 10.72 -0.81 -3.95
N ARG A 93 9.63 -0.94 -4.71
CA ARG A 93 8.51 -0.01 -4.70
C ARG A 93 7.38 -0.58 -3.87
N ILE A 94 6.60 0.29 -3.23
CA ILE A 94 5.49 -0.14 -2.37
C ILE A 94 4.14 0.38 -2.87
N THR A 95 3.12 -0.43 -2.64
CA THR A 95 1.72 0.02 -2.62
C THR A 95 1.41 0.47 -1.20
N ALA A 96 1.15 1.76 -1.03
CA ALA A 96 0.77 2.32 0.26
C ALA A 96 -0.73 2.09 0.51
N ASP A 97 -1.03 1.06 1.29
CA ASP A 97 -2.31 0.88 1.99
C ASP A 97 -2.09 1.14 3.49
N ILE A 98 -2.00 2.42 3.85
CA ILE A 98 -1.68 2.86 5.21
C ILE A 98 -2.78 2.50 6.21
N SER A 99 -3.98 2.14 5.74
CA SER A 99 -5.10 1.74 6.59
C SER A 99 -4.81 0.46 7.39
N HIS A 100 -3.94 -0.40 6.88
CA HIS A 100 -3.45 -1.55 7.62
C HIS A 100 -2.56 -1.15 8.79
N TRP A 101 -1.68 -0.17 8.60
CA TRP A 101 -0.79 0.31 9.66
C TRP A 101 -1.52 1.05 10.76
N THR A 102 -2.53 1.86 10.45
CA THR A 102 -3.33 2.53 11.50
C THR A 102 -4.03 1.53 12.42
N CYS A 103 -4.49 0.41 11.84
CA CYS A 103 -5.08 -0.69 12.60
C CYS A 103 -4.04 -1.49 13.40
N VAL A 104 -2.86 -1.75 12.84
CA VAL A 104 -1.79 -2.50 13.52
C VAL A 104 -1.19 -1.70 14.69
N CYS A 105 -1.01 -0.39 14.51
CA CYS A 105 -0.45 0.48 15.54
C CYS A 105 -1.50 1.03 16.52
N GLU A 106 -2.78 0.77 16.29
CA GLU A 106 -3.92 1.30 17.04
C GLU A 106 -3.96 2.84 17.15
N ARG A 107 -3.45 3.53 16.13
CA ARG A 107 -3.40 4.99 16.08
C ARG A 107 -3.25 5.48 14.64
N LEU A 108 -3.63 6.73 14.41
CA LEU A 108 -3.17 7.45 13.23
C LEU A 108 -1.66 7.70 13.40
N LEU A 109 -0.90 7.62 12.31
CA LEU A 109 0.57 7.78 12.36
C LEU A 109 0.94 9.27 12.39
N ASP A 110 0.40 10.00 13.36
CA ASP A 110 0.54 11.44 13.53
C ASP A 110 0.56 11.87 15.02
N ILE A 111 0.84 10.93 15.93
CA ILE A 111 0.78 11.16 17.38
C ILE A 111 2.14 11.58 17.93
N SER A 112 3.25 11.14 17.32
CA SER A 112 4.60 11.49 17.75
C SER A 112 5.53 11.86 16.59
N PRO A 113 6.67 12.54 16.84
CA PRO A 113 7.66 12.84 15.80
C PRO A 113 8.16 11.61 15.05
N GLU A 114 8.30 10.47 15.74
CA GLU A 114 8.73 9.20 15.15
C GLU A 114 7.76 8.69 14.08
N ASP A 115 6.48 9.06 14.17
CA ASP A 115 5.48 8.73 13.15
C ASP A 115 5.68 9.53 11.86
N GLY A 116 5.95 10.82 12.00
CA GLY A 116 6.34 11.65 10.88
C GLY A 116 7.63 11.13 10.24
N ASP A 117 8.62 10.76 11.06
CA ASP A 117 9.91 10.27 10.58
C ASP A 117 9.79 8.93 9.84
N VAL A 118 8.97 8.00 10.32
CA VAL A 118 8.77 6.72 9.64
C VAL A 118 8.00 6.91 8.32
N LEU A 119 6.97 7.78 8.29
CA LEU A 119 6.28 8.12 7.05
C LEU A 119 7.22 8.76 6.04
N ASN A 120 8.05 9.72 6.45
CA ASN A 120 9.04 10.38 5.60
C ASN A 120 10.07 9.40 5.01
N GLN A 121 10.39 8.32 5.72
CA GLN A 121 11.27 7.27 5.21
C GLN A 121 10.61 6.38 4.16
N VAL A 122 9.31 6.08 4.31
CA VAL A 122 8.63 5.13 3.41
C VAL A 122 8.02 5.80 2.17
N ILE A 123 7.55 7.04 2.29
CA ILE A 123 6.88 7.80 1.23
C ILE A 123 7.70 7.82 -0.08
N PRO A 124 9.03 8.03 -0.05
CA PRO A 124 9.86 7.98 -1.26
C PRO A 124 9.77 6.66 -2.05
N HIS A 125 9.38 5.55 -1.44
CA HIS A 125 9.28 4.25 -2.11
C HIS A 125 7.89 3.98 -2.70
N VAL A 126 6.91 4.85 -2.43
CA VAL A 126 5.52 4.64 -2.85
C VAL A 126 5.35 4.99 -4.32
N GLN A 127 4.79 4.04 -5.08
CA GLN A 127 4.44 4.25 -6.49
C GLN A 127 2.99 3.87 -6.82
N HIS A 128 2.29 3.30 -5.84
CA HIS A 128 0.87 2.99 -5.92
C HIS A 128 0.20 3.29 -4.58
N ILE A 129 -1.00 3.87 -4.60
CA ILE A 129 -1.78 4.18 -3.41
C ILE A 129 -3.08 3.37 -3.45
N HIS A 130 -3.35 2.61 -2.39
CA HIS A 130 -4.69 2.15 -2.07
C HIS A 130 -5.37 3.23 -1.21
N ALA A 131 -6.22 4.03 -1.85
CA ALA A 131 -6.88 5.19 -1.26
C ALA A 131 -8.14 4.79 -0.48
N ARG A 132 -8.00 3.89 0.49
CA ARG A 132 -9.04 3.54 1.45
C ARG A 132 -8.77 4.23 2.78
N ILE A 133 -9.81 4.83 3.36
CA ILE A 133 -9.77 5.36 4.72
C ILE A 133 -10.07 4.23 5.70
N GLY A 134 -9.15 4.00 6.64
CA GLY A 134 -9.34 3.12 7.79
C GLY A 134 -9.65 3.90 9.07
N THR A 135 -9.69 3.18 10.19
CA THR A 135 -9.69 3.74 11.55
C THR A 135 -8.52 3.15 12.33
N THR A 136 -8.41 3.47 13.62
CA THR A 136 -7.43 2.82 14.51
C THR A 136 -7.79 1.38 14.84
N GLN A 137 -9.00 0.91 14.48
CA GLN A 137 -9.54 -0.41 14.86
C GLN A 137 -10.00 -1.25 13.66
N SER A 138 -10.02 -0.67 12.46
CA SER A 138 -10.39 -1.34 11.21
C SER A 138 -9.58 -0.77 10.05
N SER A 139 -9.19 -1.60 9.09
CA SER A 139 -8.56 -1.08 7.85
C SER A 139 -9.57 -0.39 6.92
N GLN A 140 -10.87 -0.45 7.23
CA GLN A 140 -11.90 0.26 6.46
C GLN A 140 -12.86 0.95 7.41
N CYS A 141 -13.00 2.27 7.29
CA CYS A 141 -14.09 2.98 7.93
C CYS A 141 -15.41 2.64 7.20
N PRO A 142 -16.55 2.56 7.91
CA PRO A 142 -17.85 2.34 7.30
C PRO A 142 -18.18 3.39 6.23
N ASP A 143 -18.15 4.67 6.62
CA ASP A 143 -18.50 5.79 5.74
C ASP A 143 -17.43 6.91 5.87
N PRO A 144 -16.54 7.09 4.89
CA PRO A 144 -15.51 8.13 4.93
C PRO A 144 -16.06 9.57 4.96
N THR A 145 -17.34 9.77 4.62
CA THR A 145 -17.97 11.09 4.55
C THR A 145 -18.67 11.49 5.85
N ASP A 146 -18.88 10.55 6.78
CA ASP A 146 -19.45 10.85 8.09
C ASP A 146 -18.50 11.80 8.86
N PRO A 147 -19.01 12.92 9.42
CA PRO A 147 -18.20 13.87 10.18
C PRO A 147 -17.40 13.24 11.32
N GLY A 148 -17.86 12.12 11.88
CA GLY A 148 -17.17 11.35 12.92
C GLY A 148 -15.79 10.84 12.50
N TYR A 149 -15.55 10.59 11.20
CA TYR A 149 -14.27 10.13 10.65
C TYR A 149 -13.42 11.27 10.06
N THR A 150 -13.71 12.53 10.42
CA THR A 150 -12.97 13.68 9.87
C THR A 150 -11.48 13.61 10.18
N LYS A 151 -11.09 13.10 11.36
CA LYS A 151 -9.67 12.99 11.74
C LYS A 151 -8.94 11.99 10.84
N GLU A 152 -9.50 10.80 10.68
CA GLU A 152 -9.01 9.76 9.78
C GLU A 152 -8.90 10.30 8.35
N ARG A 153 -9.99 10.91 7.85
CA ARG A 153 -10.03 11.45 6.50
C ARG A 153 -8.93 12.48 6.25
N VAL A 154 -8.74 13.43 7.16
CA VAL A 154 -7.67 14.45 7.05
C VAL A 154 -6.29 13.80 7.07
N PHE A 155 -6.06 12.85 7.97
CA PHE A 155 -4.79 12.13 8.06
C PHE A 155 -4.44 11.40 6.74
N PHE A 156 -5.37 10.62 6.20
CA PHE A 156 -5.15 9.88 4.95
C PHE A 156 -4.96 10.81 3.76
N GLU A 157 -5.82 11.83 3.60
CA GLU A 157 -5.70 12.78 2.50
C GLU A 157 -4.37 13.54 2.51
N ASN A 158 -3.91 13.98 3.69
CA ASN A 158 -2.60 14.62 3.81
C ASN A 158 -1.48 13.65 3.47
N THR A 159 -1.53 12.41 3.97
CA THR A 159 -0.53 11.38 3.67
C THR A 159 -0.44 11.10 2.17
N TRP A 160 -1.57 10.98 1.47
CA TRP A 160 -1.60 10.78 0.03
C TRP A 160 -1.07 11.98 -0.75
N LYS A 161 -1.35 13.21 -0.29
CA LYS A 161 -0.76 14.43 -0.86
C LYS A 161 0.76 14.47 -0.69
N GLU A 162 1.30 14.03 0.44
CA GLU A 162 2.76 13.92 0.63
C GLU A 162 3.39 12.91 -0.34
N VAL A 163 2.72 11.78 -0.59
CA VAL A 163 3.15 10.83 -1.64
C VAL A 163 3.17 11.48 -3.02
N ILE A 164 2.08 12.15 -3.41
CA ILE A 164 1.98 12.84 -4.70
C ILE A 164 3.11 13.87 -4.85
N ARG A 165 3.37 14.66 -3.80
CA ARG A 165 4.47 15.64 -3.78
C ARG A 165 5.83 14.96 -3.91
N SER A 166 6.06 13.86 -3.20
CA SER A 166 7.32 13.11 -3.26
C SER A 166 7.58 12.58 -4.68
N VAL A 167 6.56 12.04 -5.34
CA VAL A 167 6.66 11.54 -6.72
C VAL A 167 6.92 12.68 -7.71
N ALA A 168 6.21 13.80 -7.58
CA ALA A 168 6.40 14.97 -8.43
C ALA A 168 7.85 15.53 -8.35
N ALA A 169 8.50 15.41 -7.19
CA ALA A 169 9.87 15.86 -7.00
C ALA A 169 10.95 14.90 -7.58
N LYS A 170 10.61 13.65 -7.91
CA LYS A 170 11.58 12.56 -8.13
C LYS A 170 12.11 12.39 -9.56
N GLY A 171 11.51 12.98 -10.59
CA GLY A 171 12.05 13.04 -11.97
C GLY A 171 12.25 11.70 -12.74
N GLU A 172 12.40 10.55 -12.07
CA GLU A 172 12.65 9.23 -12.69
C GLU A 172 11.36 8.54 -13.16
N ARG A 173 10.30 8.65 -12.36
CA ARG A 173 8.93 8.25 -12.69
C ARG A 173 8.00 9.30 -12.09
N ASP A 174 7.42 10.10 -12.96
CA ASP A 174 6.65 11.31 -12.65
C ASP A 174 5.17 11.07 -12.35
N TRP A 175 4.76 9.81 -12.18
CA TRP A 175 3.36 9.44 -11.98
C TRP A 175 3.15 8.39 -10.89
N VAL A 176 2.08 8.54 -10.12
CA VAL A 176 1.58 7.58 -9.12
C VAL A 176 0.19 7.11 -9.52
N THR A 177 -0.11 5.82 -9.34
CA THR A 177 -1.48 5.31 -9.52
C THR A 177 -2.22 5.27 -8.20
N ILE A 178 -3.51 5.57 -8.21
CA ILE A 178 -4.35 5.63 -7.02
C ILE A 178 -5.63 4.82 -7.27
N VAL A 179 -5.97 3.92 -6.35
CA VAL A 179 -7.20 3.11 -6.40
C VAL A 179 -7.91 3.18 -5.05
N PRO A 180 -9.16 3.66 -4.98
CA PRO A 180 -9.98 3.52 -3.77
C PRO A 180 -10.34 2.05 -3.52
N GLU A 181 -9.51 1.33 -2.76
CA GLU A 181 -9.62 -0.13 -2.55
C GLU A 181 -10.61 -0.50 -1.43
N TYR A 182 -11.90 -0.26 -1.64
CA TYR A 182 -12.94 -0.67 -0.68
C TYR A 182 -13.33 -2.14 -0.89
N GLY A 183 -13.27 -2.93 0.18
CA GLY A 183 -13.50 -4.37 0.17
C GLY A 183 -14.86 -4.76 0.75
N ALA A 184 -15.33 -5.95 0.37
CA ALA A 184 -16.49 -6.61 0.98
C ALA A 184 -16.22 -7.00 2.45
N TYR A 185 -17.22 -7.59 3.12
CA TYR A 185 -17.03 -8.22 4.42
C TYR A 185 -15.79 -9.15 4.41
N PRO A 186 -14.90 -9.11 5.42
CA PRO A 186 -15.06 -8.45 6.72
C PRO A 186 -14.64 -6.98 6.80
N TYR A 187 -14.19 -6.36 5.70
CA TYR A 187 -13.78 -4.95 5.70
C TYR A 187 -14.97 -4.00 5.80
N MET A 188 -16.00 -4.23 4.99
CA MET A 188 -17.25 -3.50 5.09
C MET A 188 -18.19 -4.14 6.15
N PRO A 189 -18.80 -3.35 7.04
CA PRO A 189 -19.80 -3.85 7.98
C PRO A 189 -20.96 -4.57 7.27
N LEU A 190 -21.48 -5.62 7.91
CA LEU A 190 -22.74 -6.24 7.46
C LEU A 190 -23.85 -5.18 7.51
N HIS A 191 -24.66 -5.12 6.44
CA HIS A 191 -25.76 -4.16 6.28
C HIS A 191 -25.34 -2.70 6.06
N HIS A 192 -24.14 -2.46 5.52
CA HIS A 192 -23.78 -1.13 5.03
C HIS A 192 -24.80 -0.60 4.00
N ALA A 193 -25.06 0.71 4.02
CA ALA A 193 -26.10 1.34 3.18
C ALA A 193 -25.80 1.25 1.67
N THR A 194 -24.54 1.07 1.31
CA THR A 194 -24.06 0.85 -0.06
C THR A 194 -23.13 -0.36 -0.11
N ASN A 195 -22.95 -0.97 -1.29
CA ASN A 195 -21.91 -1.99 -1.47
C ASN A 195 -20.51 -1.36 -1.61
N PHE A 196 -19.48 -2.20 -1.46
CA PHE A 196 -18.07 -1.77 -1.49
C PHE A 196 -17.63 -1.17 -2.82
N SER A 197 -18.16 -1.66 -3.95
CA SER A 197 -17.82 -1.15 -5.28
C SER A 197 -18.40 0.26 -5.49
N ASP A 198 -19.64 0.49 -5.07
CA ASP A 198 -20.26 1.80 -5.14
C ASP A 198 -19.59 2.81 -4.20
N LEU A 199 -19.16 2.38 -3.01
CA LEU A 199 -18.38 3.22 -2.09
C LEU A 199 -17.03 3.61 -2.71
N ALA A 200 -16.30 2.66 -3.31
CA ALA A 200 -15.07 2.95 -4.04
C ALA A 200 -15.28 3.98 -5.16
N ASN A 201 -16.37 3.85 -5.94
CA ASN A 201 -16.72 4.80 -6.99
C ASN A 201 -17.11 6.19 -6.47
N GLN A 202 -17.68 6.28 -5.27
CA GLN A 202 -17.98 7.55 -4.61
C GLN A 202 -16.69 8.23 -4.14
N GLU A 203 -15.79 7.48 -3.50
CA GLU A 203 -14.49 8.00 -3.05
C GLU A 203 -13.60 8.42 -4.21
N PHE A 204 -13.61 7.70 -5.34
CA PHE A 204 -12.95 8.15 -6.57
C PHE A 204 -13.45 9.55 -7.00
N ARG A 205 -14.77 9.73 -7.08
CA ARG A 205 -15.38 11.01 -7.47
C ARG A 205 -15.06 12.14 -6.50
N ARG A 206 -14.91 11.84 -5.21
CA ARG A 206 -14.57 12.80 -4.17
C ARG A 206 -13.08 13.19 -4.19
N LEU A 207 -12.20 12.20 -4.33
CA LEU A 207 -10.75 12.38 -4.25
C LEU A 207 -10.16 12.97 -5.52
N LYS A 208 -10.70 12.63 -6.70
CA LYS A 208 -10.18 13.12 -7.98
C LYS A 208 -10.01 14.65 -8.03
N PRO A 209 -11.04 15.48 -7.79
CA PRO A 209 -10.86 16.94 -7.84
C PRO A 209 -9.90 17.47 -6.77
N ILE A 210 -9.80 16.81 -5.62
CA ILE A 210 -8.86 17.19 -4.55
C ILE A 210 -7.42 16.99 -5.00
N PHE A 211 -7.13 15.85 -5.63
CA PHE A 211 -5.79 15.55 -6.11
C PHE A 211 -5.44 16.34 -7.37
N ASP A 212 -6.37 16.52 -8.30
CA ASP A 212 -6.15 17.37 -9.48
C ASP A 212 -5.74 18.79 -9.04
N GLN A 213 -6.52 19.41 -8.13
CA GLN A 213 -6.20 20.74 -7.60
C GLN A 213 -4.84 20.77 -6.90
N PHE A 214 -4.55 19.78 -6.05
CA PHE A 214 -3.28 19.72 -5.33
C PHE A 214 -2.08 19.57 -6.27
N THR A 215 -2.22 18.76 -7.33
CA THR A 215 -1.17 18.60 -8.34
C THR A 215 -0.91 19.91 -9.09
N ASP A 216 -1.94 20.68 -9.43
CA ASP A 216 -1.79 22.00 -10.05
C ASP A 216 -1.06 22.99 -9.11
N GLU A 217 -1.38 22.96 -7.82
CA GLU A 217 -0.78 23.83 -6.78
C GLU A 217 0.73 23.59 -6.61
N ILE A 218 1.20 22.34 -6.67
CA ILE A 218 2.62 22.02 -6.46
C ILE A 218 3.48 22.14 -7.73
N GLN A 219 2.86 22.35 -8.89
CA GLN A 219 3.56 22.59 -10.16
C GLN A 219 3.79 24.09 -10.44
N THR A 220 3.14 24.97 -9.68
CA THR A 220 3.25 26.44 -9.78
C THR A 220 4.37 26.96 -8.89
#